data_AF-A0A948N6M6-F1
#
_entry.id   AF-A0A948N6M6-F1
#
_cell.length_a   1.000
_cell.length_b   1.000
_cell.length_c   1.000
_cell.angle_alpha   90.00
_cell.angle_beta   90.00
_cell.angle_gamma   90.00
#
_symmetry.space_group_name_H-M   'P 1'
#
loop_
_entity.id
_entity.type
_entity.pdbx_description
1 polymer ?
#
loop_
_entity_poly.entity_id
_entity_poly.type
_entity_poly.pdbx_seq_one_letter_code
_entity_poly.pdbx_strand_id
1 'polypeptide(L)' 'MGMANERAKAAPAEAGFDAVSKQEAAAYLADLLEALETFAHSKDMRFLGQILALAVEEAARNR' A
#
# COMPACT_ATOMS: atom_id res chain seq x y z
N MET A 1 -10.87 -37.29 22.60
CA MET A 1 -10.48 -35.88 22.75
C MET A 1 -9.29 -35.64 21.83
N GLY A 2 -9.51 -34.89 20.76
CA GLY A 2 -8.47 -34.48 19.82
C GLY A 2 -9.10 -33.40 18.96
N MET A 3 -8.95 -32.15 19.38
CA MET A 3 -9.50 -30.99 18.68
C MET A 3 -8.74 -30.84 17.36
N ALA A 4 -9.27 -31.41 16.29
CA ALA A 4 -8.93 -30.97 14.94
C ALA A 4 -9.33 -29.50 14.86
N ASN A 5 -8.36 -28.66 14.56
CA ASN A 5 -8.49 -27.21 14.64
C ASN A 5 -9.34 -26.71 13.46
N GLU A 6 -10.66 -26.91 13.55
CA GLU A 6 -11.67 -26.38 12.64
C GLU A 6 -11.89 -24.89 12.91
N ARG A 7 -10.94 -24.04 12.50
CA ARG A 7 -11.20 -22.63 12.19
C ARG A 7 -10.36 -22.17 11.01
N ALA A 8 -10.53 -22.84 9.88
CA ALA A 8 -10.56 -22.15 8.60
C ALA A 8 -11.79 -21.22 8.59
N LYS A 9 -11.68 -20.05 9.22
CA LYS A 9 -12.51 -18.91 8.80
C LYS A 9 -11.70 -18.19 7.73
N ALA A 10 -11.99 -18.58 6.50
CA ALA A 10 -11.60 -17.90 5.29
C ALA A 10 -11.66 -16.38 5.51
N ALA A 11 -10.56 -15.69 5.20
CA ALA A 11 -10.58 -14.25 5.01
C ALA A 11 -11.70 -13.97 3.99
N PRO A 12 -12.76 -13.25 4.36
CA PRO A 12 -13.82 -12.98 3.41
C PRO A 12 -13.37 -11.86 2.47
N ALA A 13 -13.70 -12.07 1.19
CA ALA A 13 -13.75 -11.10 0.10
C ALA A 13 -12.47 -10.91 -0.73
N GLU A 14 -12.09 -11.96 -1.45
CA GLU A 14 -11.64 -11.86 -2.86
C GLU A 14 -12.78 -11.31 -3.78
N ALA A 15 -13.48 -10.25 -3.36
CA ALA A 15 -14.60 -9.66 -4.10
C ALA A 15 -14.57 -8.13 -3.92
N GLY A 16 -13.86 -7.45 -4.81
CA GLY A 16 -13.77 -5.98 -4.83
C GLY A 16 -12.61 -5.41 -5.66
N PHE A 17 -11.64 -6.22 -6.08
CA PHE A 17 -10.50 -5.78 -6.91
C PHE A 17 -10.67 -6.11 -8.41
N ASP A 18 -11.91 -6.36 -8.86
CA ASP A 18 -12.16 -6.66 -10.27
C ASP A 18 -11.94 -5.40 -11.14
N ALA A 19 -10.87 -5.50 -11.94
CA ALA A 19 -10.46 -4.58 -13.00
C ALA A 19 -10.11 -3.14 -12.59
N VAL A 20 -9.34 -2.95 -11.50
CA VAL A 20 -8.56 -1.71 -11.37
C VAL A 20 -7.56 -1.67 -12.53
N SER A 21 -7.68 -0.68 -13.40
CA SER A 21 -6.73 -0.51 -14.50
C SER A 21 -5.32 -0.29 -13.94
N LYS A 22 -4.28 -0.68 -14.68
CA LYS A 22 -2.88 -0.42 -14.27
C LYS A 22 -2.64 1.06 -13.96
N GLN A 23 -3.37 1.95 -14.64
CA GLN A 23 -3.31 3.39 -14.44
C GLN A 23 -3.95 3.81 -13.11
N GLU A 24 -5.13 3.29 -12.76
CA GLU A 24 -5.78 3.55 -11.47
C GLU A 24 -4.96 2.98 -10.30
N ALA A 25 -4.38 1.79 -10.46
CA ALA A 25 -3.51 1.21 -9.46
C ALA A 25 -2.25 2.06 -9.25
N ALA A 26 -1.64 2.56 -10.33
CA ALA A 26 -0.47 3.44 -10.26
C ALA A 26 -0.82 4.79 -9.62
N ALA A 27 -1.97 5.39 -9.95
CA ALA A 27 -2.45 6.63 -9.37
C ALA A 27 -2.66 6.47 -7.85
N TYR A 28 -3.39 5.43 -7.44
CA TYR A 28 -3.62 5.12 -6.03
C TYR A 28 -2.33 4.91 -5.23
N LEU A 29 -1.33 4.24 -5.83
CA LEU A 29 -0.01 4.06 -5.23
C LEU A 29 0.75 5.38 -5.05
N ALA A 30 0.66 6.33 -5.98
CA ALA A 30 1.25 7.66 -5.77
C ALA A 30 0.60 8.39 -4.61
N ASP A 31 -0.73 8.44 -4.58
CA ASP A 31 -1.48 9.18 -3.56
C ASP A 31 -1.13 8.65 -2.15
N LEU A 32 -0.98 7.32 -2.01
CA LEU A 32 -0.52 6.69 -0.77
C LEU A 32 0.91 7.09 -0.39
N LEU A 33 1.83 7.11 -1.35
CA LEU A 33 3.22 7.48 -1.08
C LEU A 33 3.36 8.95 -0.66
N GLU A 34 2.61 9.85 -1.30
CA GLU A 34 2.59 11.28 -0.97
C GLU A 34 1.99 11.54 0.43
N ALA A 35 0.90 10.84 0.77
CA ALA A 35 0.31 10.90 2.10
C ALA A 35 1.27 10.41 3.18
N LEU A 36 2.00 9.32 2.89
CA LEU A 36 3.02 8.78 3.80
C LEU A 36 4.21 9.71 3.94
N GLU A 37 4.67 10.37 2.87
CA GLU A 37 5.77 11.34 2.92
C GLU A 37 5.41 12.52 3.82
N THR A 38 4.22 13.08 3.61
CA THR A 38 3.67 14.17 4.43
C THR A 38 3.60 13.76 5.91
N PHE A 39 3.11 12.54 6.17
CA PHE A 39 3.06 12.01 7.53
C PHE A 39 4.47 11.83 8.14
N ALA A 40 5.41 11.26 7.40
CA ALA A 40 6.78 11.03 7.86
C ALA A 40 7.48 12.37 8.20
N HIS A 41 7.29 13.40 7.38
CA HIS A 41 7.77 14.76 7.67
C HIS A 41 7.12 15.33 8.94
N SER A 42 5.80 15.17 9.12
CA SER A 42 5.09 15.64 10.32
C SER A 42 5.55 14.97 11.63
N LYS A 43 6.20 13.80 11.54
CA LYS A 43 6.70 13.03 12.68
C LYS A 43 8.23 13.11 12.84
N ASP A 44 8.89 14.02 12.14
CA ASP A 44 10.35 14.15 12.11
C ASP A 44 11.07 12.85 11.72
N MET A 45 10.40 11.95 11.00
CA MET A 45 10.96 10.67 10.54
C MET A 45 11.77 10.88 9.26
N ARG A 46 12.87 11.62 9.35
CA ARG A 46 13.68 12.09 8.19
C ARG A 46 14.09 10.96 7.24
N PHE A 47 14.54 9.82 7.78
CA PHE A 47 14.95 8.68 6.97
C PHE A 47 13.77 8.07 6.20
N LEU A 48 12.60 7.95 6.83
CA LEU A 48 11.40 7.44 6.19
C LEU A 48 10.88 8.40 5.11
N GLY A 49 10.90 9.71 5.39
CA GLY A 49 10.56 10.74 4.40
C GLY A 49 11.44 10.67 3.16
N GLN A 50 12.76 10.48 3.33
CA GLN A 50 13.70 10.31 2.21
C GLN A 50 13.43 9.05 1.37
N ILE A 51 13.11 7.92 2.01
CA ILE A 51 12.75 6.69 1.28
C ILE A 51 11.45 6.89 0.48
N LEU A 52 10.47 7.56 1.06
CA LEU A 52 9.18 7.80 0.42
C LEU A 52 9.31 8.77 -0.76
N ALA A 53 10.06 9.85 -0.61
CA ALA A 53 10.35 10.77 -1.71
C ALA A 53 11.03 10.05 -2.90
N LEU A 54 12.00 9.18 -2.62
CA LEU A 54 12.64 8.36 -3.66
C LEU A 54 11.65 7.42 -4.35
N ALA A 55 10.74 6.81 -3.59
CA ALA A 55 9.70 5.94 -4.14
C ALA A 55 8.71 6.71 -5.03
N VAL A 56 8.33 7.93 -4.65
CA VAL A 56 7.49 8.83 -5.46
C VAL A 56 8.19 9.19 -6.78
N GLU A 57 9.45 9.60 -6.72
CA GLU A 57 10.24 9.93 -7.92
C GLU A 57 10.35 8.73 -8.88
N GLU A 58 10.63 7.54 -8.35
CA GLU A 58 10.76 6.32 -9.15
C GLU A 58 9.43 5.90 -9.78
N ALA A 59 8.32 6.06 -9.04
CA ALA A 59 6.98 5.80 -9.56
C ALA A 59 6.59 6.79 -10.67
N ALA A 60 7.04 8.04 -10.61
CA ALA A 60 6.79 9.03 -11.66
C ALA A 60 7.57 8.75 -12.96
N ARG A 61 8.78 8.19 -12.86
CA ARG A 61 9.64 7.84 -14.00
C ARG A 61 9.17 6.62 -14.80
N ASN A 62 8.47 5.69 -14.15
CA ASN A 62 8.03 4.42 -14.75
C ASN A 62 6.57 4.44 -15.25
N ARG A 63 5.97 5.64 -15.38
CA ARG A 63 4.62 5.86 -15.94
C ARG A 63 4.65 6.19 -17.42
#